data_AF-A0A1X1N613-F1
#
_entry.id   AF-A0A1X1N613-F1
#
_cell.length_a   1.000
_cell.length_b   1.000
_cell.length_c   1.000
_cell.angle_alpha   90.00
_cell.angle_beta   90.00
_cell.angle_gamma   90.00
#
_symmetry.space_group_name_H-M   'P 1'
#
loop_
_entity.id
_entity.type
_entity.pdbx_description
1 polymer ?
#
loop_
_entity_poly.entity_id
_entity_poly.type
_entity_poly.pdbx_seq_one_letter_code
_entity_poly.pdbx_strand_id
1 'polypeptide(L)'
;MTETTPYDQARDQFSRSALARLVLCDRAVRLAETAGNLAVTRYDAYTALGGRVSEALSLVRLAERLLVGAVIYERERGSSWEDIARYLDMDSAAAEERFTPEIDRWNTAFVVPYHVDETGRKRIPQLPTAAYDPKDACRRLDLWAHLRLIVEDKRAVSAGLRVSFPTDDTADPSLRDIGGWIWQRNLAAFMELLSRYVDSDFDETDMDRLALGLEATDDEDPDGWFAYPLIGSTASLEVRLANSVGSDVLSVVVAGAWSAALRLRIDTLMSALSADAQP
;
A
#
# COMPACT_ATOMS: atom_id res chain seq x y z
N MET A 1 16.20 -30.23 16.53
CA MET A 1 15.56 -30.14 15.20
C MET A 1 14.35 -29.25 15.36
N THR A 2 14.42 -28.00 14.90
CA THR A 2 13.30 -27.07 14.94
C THR A 2 12.25 -27.55 13.93
N GLU A 3 11.22 -28.24 14.41
CA GLU A 3 10.06 -28.59 13.60
C GLU A 3 9.44 -27.30 13.07
N THR A 4 9.57 -27.08 11.77
CA THR A 4 8.90 -26.03 11.01
C THR A 4 7.40 -26.30 11.00
N THR A 5 6.59 -25.29 11.29
CA THR A 5 5.12 -25.41 11.25
C THR A 5 4.59 -25.09 9.84
N PRO A 6 3.37 -25.55 9.48
CA PRO A 6 2.71 -25.12 8.25
C PRO A 6 2.54 -23.59 8.14
N TYR A 7 2.45 -22.90 9.28
CA TYR A 7 2.39 -21.43 9.33
C TYR A 7 3.72 -20.79 8.94
N ASP A 8 4.85 -21.40 9.32
CA ASP A 8 6.17 -20.92 8.90
C ASP A 8 6.32 -20.99 7.37
N GLN A 9 5.93 -22.11 6.75
CA GLN A 9 5.96 -22.26 5.28
C GLN A 9 5.01 -21.29 4.55
N ALA A 10 3.84 -21.00 5.14
CA ALA A 10 2.92 -20.03 4.58
C ALA A 10 3.46 -18.60 4.68
N ARG A 11 4.14 -18.28 5.78
CA ARG A 11 4.78 -16.98 6.02
C ARG A 11 5.95 -16.73 5.09
N ASP A 12 6.76 -17.74 4.82
CA ASP A 12 7.95 -17.63 3.94
C ASP A 12 7.58 -17.22 2.50
N GLN A 13 6.31 -17.38 2.10
CA GLN A 13 5.78 -16.90 0.82
C GLN A 13 5.54 -15.39 0.80
N PHE A 14 5.66 -14.66 1.90
CA PHE A 14 5.36 -13.22 1.94
C PHE A 14 6.61 -12.41 2.27
N SER A 15 6.74 -11.25 1.64
CA SER A 15 7.80 -10.30 2.01
C SER A 15 7.50 -9.73 3.39
N ARG A 16 8.55 -9.27 4.09
CA ARG A 16 8.39 -8.66 5.42
C ARG A 16 7.50 -7.42 5.37
N SER A 17 7.62 -6.61 4.32
CA SER A 17 6.73 -5.46 4.07
C SER A 17 5.28 -5.89 3.79
N ALA A 18 5.04 -7.00 3.09
CA ALA A 18 3.69 -7.54 2.91
C ALA A 18 3.08 -8.04 4.23
N LEU A 19 3.86 -8.72 5.07
CA LEU A 19 3.41 -9.15 6.40
C LEU A 19 3.11 -7.94 7.29
N ALA A 20 3.94 -6.91 7.28
CA ALA A 20 3.68 -5.66 7.99
C ALA A 20 2.40 -4.96 7.48
N ARG A 21 2.18 -4.95 6.16
CA ARG A 21 0.96 -4.39 5.56
C ARG A 21 -0.30 -5.14 5.98
N LEU A 22 -0.23 -6.48 6.08
CA LEU A 22 -1.32 -7.31 6.60
C LEU A 22 -1.64 -7.00 8.06
N VAL A 23 -0.63 -6.83 8.90
CA VAL A 23 -0.81 -6.42 10.30
C VAL A 23 -1.45 -5.05 10.39
N LEU A 24 -1.04 -4.10 9.54
CA LEU A 24 -1.66 -2.78 9.45
C LEU A 24 -3.14 -2.87 9.06
N CYS A 25 -3.48 -3.66 8.03
CA CYS A 25 -4.88 -3.93 7.65
C CYS A 25 -5.70 -4.54 8.78
N ASP A 26 -5.18 -5.57 9.46
CA ASP A 26 -5.88 -6.23 10.57
C ASP A 26 -6.18 -5.26 11.72
N ARG A 27 -5.22 -4.41 12.07
CA ARG A 27 -5.40 -3.38 13.11
C ARG A 27 -6.43 -2.33 12.69
N ALA A 28 -6.42 -1.90 11.43
CA ALA A 28 -7.39 -0.93 10.90
C ALA A 28 -8.82 -1.50 10.95
N VAL A 29 -9.02 -2.75 10.51
CA VAL A 29 -10.32 -3.42 10.57
C VAL A 29 -10.81 -3.53 12.01
N ARG A 30 -9.96 -3.97 12.94
CA ARG A 30 -10.34 -4.06 14.38
C ARG A 30 -10.73 -2.71 14.97
N LEU A 31 -10.02 -1.64 14.61
CA LEU A 31 -10.37 -0.28 15.05
C LEU A 31 -11.73 0.13 14.49
N ALA A 32 -11.95 -0.06 13.19
CA ALA A 32 -13.21 0.29 12.51
C ALA A 32 -14.41 -0.50 13.07
N GLU A 33 -14.26 -1.80 13.30
CA GLU A 33 -15.30 -2.64 13.89
C GLU A 33 -15.63 -2.19 15.33
N THR A 34 -14.60 -1.92 16.13
CA THR A 34 -14.79 -1.46 17.52
C THR A 34 -15.47 -0.09 17.54
N ALA A 35 -15.08 0.83 16.64
CA ALA A 35 -15.68 2.15 16.53
C ALA A 35 -17.14 2.06 16.05
N GLY A 36 -17.42 1.20 15.08
CA GLY A 36 -18.77 0.94 14.60
C GLY A 36 -19.69 0.37 15.69
N ASN A 37 -19.18 -0.51 16.55
CA ASN A 37 -19.94 -1.05 17.68
C ASN A 37 -20.30 0.02 18.72
N LEU A 38 -19.43 1.03 18.92
CA LEU A 38 -19.68 2.12 19.86
C LEU A 38 -20.85 3.01 19.40
N ALA A 39 -21.12 3.09 18.10
CA ALA A 39 -22.26 3.85 17.56
C ALA A 39 -23.62 3.16 17.84
N VAL A 40 -23.64 1.90 18.25
CA VAL A 40 -24.87 1.14 18.50
C VAL A 40 -25.42 1.45 19.89
N THR A 41 -26.51 2.22 19.95
CA THR A 41 -27.18 2.63 21.20
C THR A 41 -28.11 1.56 21.78
N ARG A 42 -28.52 0.58 20.97
CA ARG A 42 -29.49 -0.47 21.36
C ARG A 42 -29.13 -1.21 22.65
N TYR A 43 -27.84 -1.29 22.98
CA TYR A 43 -27.33 -2.04 24.12
C TYR A 43 -26.93 -1.18 25.32
N ASP A 44 -27.17 0.14 25.28
CA ASP A 44 -26.76 1.06 26.37
C ASP A 44 -27.31 0.65 27.74
N ALA A 45 -28.56 0.16 27.79
CA ALA A 45 -29.20 -0.28 29.04
C ALA A 45 -28.52 -1.49 29.70
N TYR A 46 -27.73 -2.25 28.93
CA TYR A 46 -26.97 -3.41 29.41
C TYR A 46 -25.50 -3.08 29.70
N THR A 47 -25.06 -1.88 29.33
CA THR A 47 -23.71 -1.40 29.59
C THR A 47 -23.68 -0.76 30.98
N ALA A 48 -22.82 -1.27 31.88
CA ALA A 48 -22.65 -0.70 33.21
C ALA A 48 -22.19 0.77 33.14
N LEU A 49 -22.41 1.53 34.22
CA LEU A 49 -21.94 2.90 34.35
C LEU A 49 -20.42 2.98 34.06
N GLY A 50 -20.02 3.90 33.19
CA GLY A 50 -18.63 4.03 32.73
C GLY A 50 -18.21 3.06 31.61
N GLY A 51 -19.05 2.10 31.20
CA GLY A 51 -18.72 1.14 30.15
C GLY A 51 -18.41 1.80 28.80
N ARG A 52 -19.13 2.86 28.42
CA ARG A 52 -18.83 3.63 27.18
C ARG A 52 -17.49 4.35 27.23
N VAL A 53 -17.05 4.80 28.40
CA VAL A 53 -15.68 5.36 28.57
C VAL A 53 -14.63 4.26 28.42
N SER A 54 -14.87 3.07 28.96
CA SER A 54 -13.99 1.91 28.79
C SER A 54 -13.85 1.47 27.32
N GLU A 55 -14.95 1.48 26.57
CA GLU A 55 -14.95 1.21 25.14
C GLU A 55 -14.19 2.30 24.35
N ALA A 56 -14.43 3.58 24.64
CA ALA A 56 -13.69 4.68 24.04
C ALA A 56 -12.18 4.61 24.33
N LEU A 57 -11.78 4.27 25.55
CA LEU A 57 -10.37 4.04 25.89
C LEU A 57 -9.76 2.86 25.11
N SER A 58 -10.57 1.84 24.81
CA SER A 58 -10.14 0.71 23.97
C SER A 58 -9.87 1.15 22.52
N LEU A 59 -10.61 2.12 21.99
CA LEU A 59 -10.34 2.73 20.69
C LEU A 59 -9.01 3.48 20.67
N VAL A 60 -8.70 4.26 21.71
CA VAL A 60 -7.41 4.96 21.83
C VAL A 60 -6.25 3.95 21.76
N ARG A 61 -6.33 2.87 22.54
CA ARG A 61 -5.31 1.80 22.55
C ARG A 61 -5.21 1.07 21.20
N LEU A 62 -6.31 0.92 20.48
CA LEU A 62 -6.31 0.33 19.14
C LEU A 62 -5.67 1.28 18.12
N ALA A 63 -5.94 2.58 18.20
CA ALA A 63 -5.35 3.61 17.35
C ALA A 63 -3.83 3.72 17.58
N GLU A 64 -3.37 3.65 18.83
CA GLU A 64 -1.93 3.59 19.15
C GLU A 64 -1.27 2.36 18.53
N ARG A 65 -1.90 1.18 18.63
CA ARG A 65 -1.40 -0.04 17.96
C ARG A 65 -1.42 0.09 16.44
N LEU A 66 -2.44 0.73 15.87
CA LEU A 66 -2.52 0.99 14.44
C LEU A 66 -1.34 1.85 13.98
N LEU A 67 -1.06 2.94 14.70
CA LEU A 67 0.08 3.83 14.44
C LEU A 67 1.40 3.08 14.48
N VAL A 68 1.65 2.27 15.51
CA VAL A 68 2.85 1.41 15.56
C VAL A 68 2.92 0.47 14.35
N GLY A 69 1.79 -0.09 13.91
CA GLY A 69 1.74 -0.94 12.72
C GLY A 69 2.07 -0.19 11.42
N ALA A 70 1.65 1.07 11.33
CA ALA A 70 1.96 1.94 10.20
C ALA A 70 3.46 2.26 10.16
N VAL A 71 4.05 2.63 11.31
CA VAL A 71 5.50 2.90 11.42
C VAL A 71 6.32 1.65 11.03
N ILE A 72 5.95 0.46 11.52
CA ILE A 72 6.64 -0.78 11.14
C ILE A 72 6.54 -1.02 9.62
N TYR A 73 5.36 -0.82 9.03
CA TYR A 73 5.18 -0.97 7.59
C TYR A 73 6.02 0.03 6.79
N GLU A 74 6.05 1.30 7.20
CA GLU A 74 6.86 2.35 6.59
C GLU A 74 8.37 2.04 6.68
N ARG A 75 8.84 1.51 7.80
CA ARG A 75 10.24 1.09 7.95
C ARG A 75 10.58 -0.12 7.08
N GLU A 76 9.68 -1.09 6.94
CA GLU A 76 9.86 -2.26 6.07
C GLU A 76 9.85 -1.92 4.56
N ARG A 77 9.26 -0.79 4.16
CA ARG A 77 9.32 -0.27 2.78
C ARG A 77 10.43 0.74 2.54
N GLY A 78 11.26 1.01 3.55
CA GLY A 78 12.48 1.82 3.44
C GLY A 78 12.36 3.29 3.83
N SER A 79 11.21 3.75 4.36
CA SER A 79 11.02 5.14 4.78
C SER A 79 12.00 5.50 5.91
N SER A 80 12.61 6.69 5.84
CA SER A 80 13.55 7.17 6.87
C SER A 80 12.82 7.62 8.14
N TRP A 81 13.55 7.80 9.24
CA TRP A 81 12.98 8.39 10.44
C TRP A 81 12.55 9.84 10.24
N GLU A 82 13.26 10.60 9.39
CA GLU A 82 12.87 11.96 9.03
C GLU A 82 11.52 11.99 8.30
N ASP A 83 11.30 11.05 7.37
CA ASP A 83 10.03 10.95 6.65
C ASP A 83 8.87 10.62 7.58
N ILE A 84 9.07 9.67 8.50
CA ILE A 84 8.07 9.26 9.46
C ILE A 84 7.78 10.40 10.46
N ALA A 85 8.81 11.03 10.99
CA ALA A 85 8.70 12.09 11.98
C ALA A 85 7.95 13.32 11.43
N ARG A 86 8.17 13.64 10.14
CA ARG A 86 7.44 14.70 9.42
C ARG A 86 5.93 14.53 9.49
N TYR A 87 5.42 13.30 9.36
CA TYR A 87 3.98 13.02 9.44
C TYR A 87 3.44 12.94 10.86
N LEU A 88 4.32 12.81 11.86
CA LEU A 88 3.95 12.68 13.27
C LEU A 88 4.09 13.97 14.07
N ASP A 89 4.48 15.07 13.39
CA ASP A 89 4.76 16.37 14.01
C ASP A 89 5.69 16.24 15.22
N MET A 90 6.77 15.48 15.05
CA MET A 90 7.80 15.26 16.06
C MET A 90 9.19 15.31 15.46
N ASP A 91 10.19 15.44 16.34
CA ASP A 91 11.59 15.34 15.94
C ASP A 91 11.97 13.90 15.53
N SER A 92 12.90 13.77 14.58
CA SER A 92 13.35 12.47 14.07
C SER A 92 13.96 11.59 15.16
N ALA A 93 14.76 12.15 16.07
CA ALA A 93 15.35 11.39 17.16
C ALA A 93 14.28 10.94 18.17
N ALA A 94 13.27 11.78 18.41
CA ALA A 94 12.14 11.42 19.26
C ALA A 94 11.27 10.31 18.64
N ALA A 95 11.06 10.32 17.32
CA ALA A 95 10.37 9.25 16.61
C ALA A 95 11.16 7.94 16.70
N GLU A 96 12.47 7.98 16.45
CA GLU A 96 13.36 6.83 16.55
C GLU A 96 13.34 6.24 17.96
N GLU A 97 13.54 7.05 19.01
CA GLU A 97 13.51 6.62 20.40
C GLU A 97 12.18 5.94 20.74
N ARG A 98 11.07 6.54 20.31
CA ARG A 98 9.71 6.06 20.62
C ARG A 98 9.40 4.70 19.98
N PHE A 99 9.79 4.49 18.72
CA PHE A 99 9.32 3.35 17.93
C PHE A 99 10.36 2.23 17.75
N THR A 100 11.64 2.49 18.01
CA THR A 100 12.70 1.47 17.94
C THR A 100 12.37 0.20 18.74
N PRO A 101 11.85 0.27 19.98
CA PRO A 101 11.52 -0.95 20.74
C PRO A 101 10.44 -1.84 20.09
N GLU A 102 9.54 -1.27 19.29
CA GLU A 102 8.52 -2.03 18.54
C GLU A 102 9.10 -2.63 17.26
N ILE A 103 10.01 -1.91 16.59
CA ILE A 103 10.74 -2.40 15.42
C ILE A 103 11.66 -3.57 15.80
N ASP A 104 12.38 -3.46 16.91
CA ASP A 104 13.27 -4.51 17.41
C ASP A 104 12.49 -5.77 17.78
N ARG A 105 11.32 -5.62 18.43
CA ARG A 105 10.40 -6.73 18.69
C ARG A 105 9.92 -7.38 17.40
N TRP A 106 9.52 -6.58 16.41
CA TRP A 106 9.12 -7.09 15.10
C TRP A 106 10.26 -7.86 14.41
N ASN A 107 11.48 -7.31 14.37
CA ASN A 107 12.67 -7.95 13.82
C ASN A 107 13.00 -9.26 14.54
N THR A 108 12.98 -9.23 15.87
CA THR A 108 13.30 -10.38 16.73
C THR A 108 12.29 -11.51 16.53
N ALA A 109 11.02 -11.20 16.27
CA ALA A 109 9.98 -12.20 16.03
C ALA A 109 10.19 -13.04 14.75
N PHE A 110 11.06 -12.63 13.82
CA PHE A 110 11.47 -13.48 12.71
C PHE A 110 12.64 -14.42 13.06
N VAL A 111 13.50 -14.01 13.99
CA VAL A 111 14.64 -14.80 14.46
C VAL A 111 14.22 -15.82 15.52
N VAL A 112 13.36 -15.39 16.45
CA VAL A 112 12.82 -16.18 17.55
C VAL A 112 11.28 -16.17 17.44
N PRO A 113 10.69 -16.95 16.53
CA PRO A 113 9.26 -16.85 16.20
C PRO A 113 8.31 -17.28 17.31
N TYR A 114 8.80 -18.04 18.30
CA TYR A 114 8.01 -18.52 19.41
C TYR A 114 8.74 -18.33 20.72
N HIS A 115 7.99 -18.00 21.77
CA HIS A 115 8.40 -18.26 23.16
C HIS A 115 7.50 -19.32 23.76
N VAL A 116 7.96 -19.95 24.84
CA VAL A 116 7.12 -20.86 25.62
C VAL A 116 6.36 -20.08 26.67
N ASP A 117 5.13 -20.49 26.95
CA ASP A 117 4.35 -19.97 28.06
C ASP A 117 5.01 -20.26 29.42
N GLU A 118 4.49 -19.68 30.49
CA GLU A 118 5.00 -19.87 31.86
C GLU A 118 5.04 -21.34 32.30
N THR A 119 4.21 -22.20 31.69
CA THR A 119 4.16 -23.64 31.98
C THR A 119 5.14 -24.46 31.13
N GLY A 120 5.78 -23.85 30.13
CA GLY A 120 6.69 -24.52 29.19
C GLY A 120 5.99 -25.43 28.17
N ARG A 121 4.66 -25.47 28.15
CA ARG A 121 3.87 -26.46 27.37
C ARG A 121 3.35 -25.88 26.06
N LYS A 122 3.09 -24.58 26.01
CA LYS A 122 2.47 -23.93 24.85
C LYS A 122 3.46 -22.97 24.20
N ARG A 123 3.68 -23.15 22.89
CA ARG A 123 4.36 -22.17 22.05
C ARG A 123 3.43 -21.00 21.77
N ILE A 124 3.88 -19.80 22.10
CA ILE A 124 3.17 -18.56 21.81
C ILE A 124 3.92 -17.86 20.67
N PRO A 125 3.26 -17.63 19.52
CA PRO A 125 3.84 -16.86 18.44
C PRO A 125 4.19 -15.44 18.89
N GLN A 126 5.38 -14.96 18.52
CA GLN A 126 5.79 -13.58 18.77
C GLN A 126 5.25 -12.62 17.71
N LEU A 127 5.06 -13.09 16.48
CA LEU A 127 4.46 -12.30 15.42
C LEU A 127 2.97 -12.04 15.69
N PRO A 128 2.45 -10.85 15.34
CA PRO A 128 1.02 -10.60 15.34
C PRO A 128 0.29 -11.64 14.48
N THR A 129 -0.94 -12.01 14.87
CA THR A 129 -1.72 -13.09 14.22
C THR A 129 -1.78 -12.96 12.69
N ALA A 130 -1.94 -11.74 12.16
CA ALA A 130 -2.02 -11.52 10.72
C ALA A 130 -0.70 -11.75 9.98
N ALA A 131 0.45 -11.60 10.64
CA ALA A 131 1.77 -11.95 10.09
C ALA A 131 2.15 -13.42 10.36
N TYR A 132 1.59 -14.01 11.43
CA TYR A 132 1.79 -15.41 11.78
C TYR A 132 1.02 -16.35 10.83
N ASP A 133 -0.24 -16.05 10.54
CA ASP A 133 -1.07 -16.77 9.56
C ASP A 133 -1.56 -15.81 8.47
N PRO A 134 -0.68 -15.46 7.50
CA PRO A 134 -1.01 -14.47 6.48
C PRO A 134 -2.09 -14.95 5.50
N LYS A 135 -2.25 -16.26 5.30
CA LYS A 135 -3.26 -16.82 4.39
C LYS A 135 -4.66 -16.66 4.96
N ASP A 136 -4.86 -16.95 6.24
CA ASP A 136 -6.13 -16.67 6.91
C ASP A 136 -6.42 -15.18 6.98
N ALA A 137 -5.41 -14.37 7.31
CA ALA A 137 -5.53 -12.92 7.34
C ALA A 137 -6.01 -12.36 5.99
N CYS A 138 -5.38 -12.78 4.87
CA CYS A 138 -5.81 -12.40 3.52
C CYS A 138 -7.28 -12.72 3.28
N ARG A 139 -7.70 -13.98 3.50
CA ARG A 139 -9.10 -14.40 3.29
C ARG A 139 -10.10 -13.57 4.09
N ARG A 140 -9.80 -13.33 5.37
CA ARG A 140 -10.68 -12.57 6.26
C ARG A 140 -10.75 -11.10 5.88
N LEU A 141 -9.62 -10.49 5.55
CA LEU A 141 -9.54 -9.06 5.21
C LEU A 141 -10.14 -8.76 3.83
N ASP A 142 -9.94 -9.64 2.87
CA ASP A 142 -10.58 -9.58 1.55
C ASP A 142 -12.11 -9.66 1.67
N LEU A 143 -12.60 -10.62 2.47
CA LEU A 143 -14.04 -10.75 2.74
C LEU A 143 -14.60 -9.49 3.41
N TRP A 144 -13.87 -8.95 4.40
CA TRP A 144 -14.28 -7.72 5.07
C TRP A 144 -14.35 -6.54 4.10
N ALA A 145 -13.32 -6.34 3.28
CA ALA A 145 -13.28 -5.25 2.30
C ALA A 145 -14.41 -5.38 1.28
N HIS A 146 -14.65 -6.58 0.75
CA HIS A 146 -15.73 -6.85 -0.18
C HIS A 146 -17.11 -6.53 0.41
N LEU A 147 -17.36 -6.91 1.67
CA LEU A 147 -18.65 -6.68 2.33
C LEU A 147 -18.86 -5.23 2.79
N ARG A 148 -17.79 -4.49 3.11
CA ARG A 148 -17.89 -3.20 3.81
C ARG A 148 -17.52 -1.98 2.96
N LEU A 149 -16.65 -2.13 1.97
CA LEU A 149 -16.11 -1.01 1.20
C LEU A 149 -16.68 -0.90 -0.23
N ILE A 150 -17.63 -1.76 -0.61
CA ILE A 150 -18.19 -1.81 -1.98
C ILE A 150 -17.07 -1.89 -3.04
N VAL A 151 -16.02 -2.65 -2.73
CA VAL A 151 -14.94 -2.93 -3.69
C VAL A 151 -15.32 -4.18 -4.47
N GLU A 152 -15.41 -4.07 -5.79
CA GLU A 152 -15.75 -5.20 -6.69
C GLU A 152 -14.67 -6.30 -6.65
N ASP A 153 -13.42 -5.92 -6.38
CA ASP A 153 -12.33 -6.85 -6.24
C ASP A 153 -12.45 -7.67 -4.94
N LYS A 154 -12.76 -8.96 -5.09
CA LYS A 154 -12.82 -9.94 -4.00
C LYS A 154 -11.45 -10.23 -3.36
N ARG A 155 -10.36 -9.67 -3.89
CA ARG A 155 -9.00 -9.80 -3.39
C ARG A 155 -8.35 -8.43 -3.12
N ALA A 156 -9.16 -7.41 -2.84
CA ALA A 156 -8.70 -6.03 -2.65
C ALA A 156 -7.54 -5.86 -1.65
N VAL A 157 -7.37 -6.78 -0.69
CA VAL A 157 -6.26 -6.76 0.26
C VAL A 157 -5.14 -7.67 -0.21
N SER A 158 -5.43 -8.93 -0.56
CA SER A 158 -4.40 -9.91 -0.87
C SER A 158 -3.70 -9.68 -2.22
N ALA A 159 -4.38 -9.10 -3.21
CA ALA A 159 -3.83 -8.84 -4.55
C ALA A 159 -2.72 -7.77 -4.55
N GLY A 160 -2.73 -6.85 -3.57
CA GLY A 160 -1.74 -5.79 -3.43
C GLY A 160 -0.48 -6.19 -2.66
N LEU A 161 -0.39 -7.43 -2.16
CA LEU A 161 0.73 -7.88 -1.34
C LEU A 161 1.86 -8.44 -2.21
N ARG A 162 3.11 -8.04 -1.93
CA ARG A 162 4.31 -8.63 -2.55
C ARG A 162 4.61 -9.99 -1.92
N VAL A 163 4.44 -11.05 -2.70
CA VAL A 163 4.76 -12.44 -2.35
C VAL A 163 6.27 -12.65 -2.53
N SER A 164 6.96 -13.15 -1.50
CA SER A 164 8.34 -13.64 -1.58
C SER A 164 8.34 -14.96 -2.35
N PHE A 165 8.45 -14.91 -3.67
CA PHE A 165 8.99 -16.06 -4.38
C PHE A 165 10.52 -16.04 -4.24
N PRO A 166 11.22 -17.19 -4.21
CA PRO A 166 12.64 -17.17 -4.56
C PRO A 166 12.70 -16.45 -5.90
N THR A 167 13.54 -15.42 -5.99
CA THR A 167 13.69 -14.57 -7.16
C THR A 167 13.82 -15.43 -8.39
N ASP A 168 12.72 -15.60 -9.11
CA ASP A 168 12.80 -15.53 -10.54
C ASP A 168 12.90 -14.03 -10.79
N ASP A 169 14.15 -13.55 -10.88
CA ASP A 169 14.54 -12.22 -11.39
C ASP A 169 14.11 -12.04 -12.87
N THR A 170 12.99 -12.67 -13.26
CA THR A 170 12.44 -12.72 -14.62
C THR A 170 10.94 -12.48 -14.66
N ALA A 171 10.23 -12.41 -13.51
CA ALA A 171 8.90 -11.82 -13.47
C ALA A 171 9.05 -10.29 -13.44
N ASP A 172 9.37 -9.74 -14.61
CA ASP A 172 9.56 -8.32 -14.86
C ASP A 172 8.42 -7.50 -14.20
N PRO A 173 8.71 -6.56 -13.28
CA PRO A 173 7.73 -5.61 -12.76
C PRO A 173 6.95 -4.90 -13.88
N SER A 174 7.50 -4.82 -15.09
CA SER A 174 6.86 -4.30 -16.30
C SER A 174 5.62 -5.07 -16.75
N LEU A 175 5.37 -6.30 -16.28
CA LEU A 175 4.15 -7.06 -16.61
C LEU A 175 2.86 -6.42 -16.05
N ARG A 176 2.98 -5.39 -15.21
CA ARG A 176 1.86 -4.57 -14.71
C ARG A 176 1.94 -3.12 -15.16
N ASP A 177 3.00 -2.77 -15.86
CA ASP A 177 3.17 -1.47 -16.46
C ASP A 177 2.36 -1.45 -17.74
N ILE A 178 1.57 -0.40 -17.91
CA ILE A 178 0.88 -0.17 -19.17
C ILE A 178 1.76 0.82 -19.92
N GLY A 179 2.47 0.29 -20.91
CA GLY A 179 3.32 1.05 -21.80
C GLY A 179 2.60 1.37 -23.10
N GLY A 180 2.85 2.55 -23.63
CA GLY A 180 2.32 3.00 -24.90
C GLY A 180 2.97 4.30 -25.32
N TRP A 181 2.37 4.93 -26.33
CA TRP A 181 2.81 6.22 -26.82
C TRP A 181 1.62 7.14 -26.99
N ILE A 182 1.77 8.43 -26.75
CA ILE A 182 0.73 9.44 -26.99
C ILE A 182 1.33 10.60 -27.76
N TRP A 183 0.51 11.36 -28.48
CA TRP A 183 0.98 12.62 -29.06
C TRP A 183 1.35 13.62 -27.96
N GLN A 184 2.44 14.36 -28.14
CA GLN A 184 2.91 15.35 -27.16
C GLN A 184 1.83 16.38 -26.81
N ARG A 185 1.04 16.82 -27.82
CA ARG A 185 -0.12 17.72 -27.64
C ARG A 185 -1.22 17.15 -26.73
N ASN A 186 -1.29 15.83 -26.57
CA ASN A 186 -2.29 15.15 -25.76
C ASN A 186 -1.84 14.95 -24.30
N LEU A 187 -0.62 15.34 -23.93
CA LEU A 187 -0.09 15.16 -22.57
C LEU A 187 -0.98 15.79 -21.49
N ALA A 188 -1.45 17.03 -21.70
CA ALA A 188 -2.30 17.71 -20.74
C ALA A 188 -3.62 16.96 -20.51
N ALA A 189 -4.28 16.55 -21.60
CA ALA A 189 -5.52 15.77 -21.53
C ALA A 189 -5.31 14.39 -20.89
N PHE A 190 -4.17 13.75 -21.18
CA PHE A 190 -3.79 12.48 -20.58
C PHE A 190 -3.66 12.60 -19.06
N MET A 191 -2.89 13.57 -18.57
CA MET A 191 -2.66 13.74 -17.14
C MET A 191 -3.92 14.17 -16.39
N GLU A 192 -4.75 15.03 -16.98
CA GLU A 192 -6.03 15.45 -16.40
C GLU A 192 -7.04 14.29 -16.28
N LEU A 193 -7.11 13.41 -17.29
CA LEU A 193 -8.00 12.25 -17.23
C LEU A 193 -7.46 11.18 -16.27
N LEU A 194 -6.14 11.00 -16.23
CA LEU A 194 -5.49 10.08 -15.31
C LEU A 194 -5.65 10.53 -13.86
N SER A 195 -5.53 11.83 -13.56
CA SER A 195 -5.75 12.39 -12.23
C SER A 195 -7.18 12.17 -11.76
N ARG A 196 -8.18 12.32 -12.65
CA ARG A 196 -9.58 11.99 -12.35
C ARG A 196 -9.81 10.51 -12.05
N TYR A 197 -9.10 9.60 -12.71
CA TYR A 197 -9.24 8.16 -12.43
C TYR A 197 -8.76 7.78 -11.03
N VAL A 198 -7.80 8.52 -10.50
CA VAL A 198 -7.24 8.27 -9.17
C VAL A 198 -7.76 9.23 -8.10
N ASP A 199 -8.53 10.24 -8.50
CA ASP A 199 -9.03 11.33 -7.64
C ASP A 199 -7.85 12.10 -7.00
N SER A 200 -7.02 12.68 -7.86
CA SER A 200 -5.85 13.50 -7.52
C SER A 200 -6.06 14.97 -7.92
N ASP A 201 -5.62 15.89 -7.08
CA ASP A 201 -5.69 17.35 -7.30
C ASP A 201 -4.55 17.83 -8.23
N PHE A 202 -4.61 17.43 -9.49
CA PHE A 202 -3.62 17.81 -10.52
C PHE A 202 -3.93 19.21 -11.09
N ASP A 203 -2.96 20.12 -11.04
CA ASP A 203 -3.13 21.53 -11.43
C ASP A 203 -2.12 22.04 -12.48
N GLU A 204 -2.14 23.35 -12.75
CA GLU A 204 -1.24 24.00 -13.71
C GLU A 204 0.24 23.97 -13.26
N THR A 205 0.51 23.98 -11.95
CA THR A 205 1.86 23.86 -11.40
C THR A 205 2.47 22.49 -11.70
N ASP A 206 1.63 21.46 -11.65
CA ASP A 206 2.06 20.10 -11.98
C ASP A 206 2.32 19.93 -13.49
N MET A 207 1.54 20.62 -14.33
CA MET A 207 1.82 20.70 -15.77
C MET A 207 3.16 21.36 -16.07
N ASP A 208 3.52 22.46 -15.39
CA ASP A 208 4.81 23.12 -15.56
C ASP A 208 5.99 22.21 -15.17
N ARG A 209 5.83 21.41 -14.10
CA ARG A 209 6.83 20.42 -13.67
C ARG A 209 7.04 19.33 -14.70
N LEU A 210 5.97 18.83 -15.31
CA LEU A 210 6.03 17.83 -16.38
C LEU A 210 6.75 18.39 -17.61
N ALA A 211 6.42 19.62 -18.01
CA ALA A 211 7.06 20.28 -19.14
C ALA A 211 8.58 20.41 -18.93
N LEU A 212 8.99 20.91 -17.75
CA LEU A 212 10.40 21.04 -17.39
C LEU A 212 11.11 19.68 -17.30
N GLY A 213 10.44 18.69 -16.70
CA GLY A 213 10.98 17.33 -16.55
C GLY A 213 11.21 16.63 -17.88
N LEU A 214 10.39 16.93 -18.90
CA LEU A 214 10.46 16.34 -20.23
C LEU A 214 11.57 16.92 -21.11
N GLU A 215 12.03 18.16 -20.92
CA GLU A 215 12.99 18.82 -21.83
C GLU A 215 14.29 18.02 -22.05
N ALA A 216 14.71 17.24 -21.06
CA ALA A 216 15.96 16.48 -21.08
C ALA A 216 15.75 14.96 -21.25
N THR A 217 14.54 14.53 -21.62
CA THR A 217 14.20 13.09 -21.72
C THR A 217 14.40 12.53 -23.12
N ASP A 218 14.76 11.24 -23.17
CA ASP A 218 15.01 10.46 -24.38
C ASP A 218 14.54 9.02 -24.14
N ASP A 219 13.67 8.50 -25.00
CA ASP A 219 13.12 7.14 -24.86
C ASP A 219 14.09 6.03 -25.28
N GLU A 220 15.16 6.36 -26.01
CA GLU A 220 16.25 5.45 -26.35
C GLU A 220 17.27 5.31 -25.20
N ASP A 221 17.30 6.24 -24.25
CA ASP A 221 18.13 6.18 -23.04
C ASP A 221 17.35 5.55 -21.87
N PRO A 222 17.77 4.38 -21.34
CA PRO A 222 17.14 3.75 -20.19
C PRO A 222 17.07 4.64 -18.93
N ASP A 223 18.03 5.56 -18.77
CA ASP A 223 18.08 6.53 -17.66
C ASP A 223 17.46 7.89 -18.06
N GLY A 224 17.01 8.03 -19.30
CA GLY A 224 16.46 9.26 -19.89
C GLY A 224 14.96 9.47 -19.65
N TRP A 225 14.33 8.75 -18.72
CA TRP A 225 12.89 8.83 -18.44
C TRP A 225 12.59 9.73 -17.25
N PHE A 226 11.59 10.61 -17.39
CA PHE A 226 11.07 11.41 -16.29
C PHE A 226 9.94 10.67 -15.56
N ALA A 227 10.10 10.45 -14.26
CA ALA A 227 9.09 9.81 -13.41
C ALA A 227 8.30 10.85 -12.60
N TYR A 228 6.97 10.82 -12.76
CA TYR A 228 6.04 11.69 -12.04
C TYR A 228 5.11 10.87 -11.13
N PRO A 229 5.13 11.11 -9.80
CA PRO A 229 4.21 10.46 -8.88
C PRO A 229 2.83 11.13 -8.92
N LEU A 230 1.80 10.37 -9.30
CA LEU A 230 0.41 10.82 -9.29
C LEU A 230 -0.33 10.18 -8.10
N ILE A 231 -0.51 10.96 -7.04
CA ILE A 231 -1.08 10.51 -5.78
C ILE A 231 -2.54 10.95 -5.70
N GLY A 232 -3.46 9.99 -5.79
CA GLY A 232 -4.88 10.24 -5.62
C GLY A 232 -5.48 9.49 -4.43
N SER A 233 -6.72 9.84 -4.08
CA SER A 233 -7.45 9.22 -2.96
C SER A 233 -7.80 7.75 -3.22
N THR A 234 -7.95 7.36 -4.50
CA THR A 234 -8.38 6.03 -4.93
C THR A 234 -7.21 5.11 -5.29
N ALA A 235 -6.11 5.67 -5.83
CA ALA A 235 -4.89 4.93 -6.15
C ALA A 235 -3.68 5.88 -6.24
N SER A 236 -2.47 5.32 -6.17
CA SER A 236 -1.23 6.03 -6.47
C SER A 236 -0.56 5.40 -7.68
N LEU A 237 -0.26 6.23 -8.68
CA LEU A 237 0.38 5.83 -9.93
C LEU A 237 1.76 6.48 -10.04
N GLU A 238 2.65 5.84 -10.77
CA GLU A 238 3.89 6.45 -11.24
C GLU A 238 3.81 6.52 -12.76
N VAL A 239 3.90 7.74 -13.29
CA VAL A 239 3.85 8.01 -14.73
C VAL A 239 5.26 8.31 -15.19
N ARG A 240 5.83 7.42 -16.00
CA ARG A 240 7.13 7.61 -16.63
C ARG A 240 6.93 8.10 -18.06
N LEU A 241 7.63 9.17 -18.42
CA LEU A 241 7.50 9.86 -19.70
C LEU A 241 8.88 10.09 -20.32
N ALA A 242 8.99 9.93 -21.64
CA ALA A 242 10.18 10.31 -22.39
C ALA A 242 9.81 10.79 -23.80
N ASN A 243 10.58 11.74 -24.36
CA ASN A 243 10.44 12.13 -25.76
C ASN A 243 10.94 11.03 -26.67
N SER A 244 10.20 10.77 -27.75
CA SER A 244 10.67 9.88 -28.81
C SER A 244 11.50 10.65 -29.84
N VAL A 245 12.77 10.27 -30.00
CA VAL A 245 13.75 11.01 -30.80
C VAL A 245 13.27 11.17 -32.25
N GLY A 246 13.12 12.42 -32.69
CA GLY A 246 12.74 12.74 -34.07
C GLY A 246 11.25 12.60 -34.39
N SER A 247 10.37 12.54 -33.38
CA SER A 247 8.92 12.55 -33.55
C SER A 247 8.19 13.44 -32.52
N ASP A 248 6.92 13.77 -32.79
CA ASP A 248 6.06 14.54 -31.87
C ASP A 248 5.30 13.64 -30.87
N VAL A 249 5.89 12.50 -30.55
CA VAL A 249 5.29 11.43 -29.74
C VAL A 249 6.05 11.30 -28.43
N LEU A 250 5.31 11.10 -27.35
CA LEU A 250 5.82 10.78 -26.02
C LEU A 250 5.63 9.29 -25.76
N SER A 251 6.72 8.64 -25.35
CA SER A 251 6.69 7.30 -24.79
C SER A 251 6.21 7.40 -23.33
N VAL A 252 5.20 6.60 -22.98
CA VAL A 252 4.51 6.66 -21.68
C VAL A 252 4.47 5.27 -21.07
N VAL A 253 4.81 5.21 -19.78
CA VAL A 253 4.64 4.01 -18.97
C VAL A 253 3.91 4.38 -17.69
N VAL A 254 2.75 3.76 -17.45
CA VAL A 254 1.99 3.93 -16.21
C VAL A 254 2.12 2.70 -15.34
N ALA A 255 2.72 2.89 -14.17
CA ALA A 255 2.86 1.87 -13.13
C ALA A 255 1.89 2.12 -11.97
N GLY A 256 1.58 1.07 -11.20
CA GLY A 256 0.73 1.17 -10.01
C GLY A 256 -0.77 1.00 -10.26
N ALA A 257 -1.20 0.60 -11.45
CA ALA A 257 -2.61 0.32 -11.75
C ALA A 257 -3.02 -1.08 -11.26
N TRP A 258 -3.42 -1.20 -10.00
CA TRP A 258 -3.68 -2.51 -9.36
C TRP A 258 -5.01 -3.17 -9.79
N SER A 259 -6.05 -2.39 -10.11
CA SER A 259 -7.36 -2.94 -10.49
C SER A 259 -7.45 -3.19 -12.01
N ALA A 260 -8.13 -4.27 -12.42
CA ALA A 260 -8.33 -4.57 -13.84
C ALA A 260 -9.14 -3.46 -14.56
N ALA A 261 -10.11 -2.86 -13.85
CA ALA A 261 -10.89 -1.74 -14.37
C ALA A 261 -10.04 -0.49 -14.61
N LEU A 262 -9.16 -0.13 -13.67
CA LEU A 262 -8.25 1.00 -13.83
C LEU A 262 -7.25 0.73 -14.97
N ARG A 263 -6.72 -0.48 -15.07
CA ARG A 263 -5.83 -0.87 -16.17
C ARG A 263 -6.52 -0.74 -17.52
N LEU A 264 -7.74 -1.25 -17.66
CA LEU A 264 -8.52 -1.11 -18.89
C LEU A 264 -8.79 0.36 -19.24
N ARG A 265 -9.11 1.20 -18.26
CA ARG A 265 -9.33 2.64 -18.47
C ARG A 265 -8.07 3.36 -18.93
N ILE A 266 -6.92 3.02 -18.35
CA ILE A 266 -5.61 3.60 -18.71
C ILE A 266 -5.19 3.14 -20.10
N ASP A 267 -5.34 1.86 -20.41
CA ASP A 267 -5.05 1.29 -21.74
C ASP A 267 -5.94 1.89 -22.84
N THR A 268 -7.24 2.05 -22.53
CA THR A 268 -8.20 2.74 -23.42
C THR A 268 -7.85 4.20 -23.61
N LEU A 269 -7.46 4.89 -22.53
CA LEU A 269 -7.06 6.29 -22.57
C LEU A 269 -5.81 6.48 -23.43
N MET A 270 -4.78 5.65 -23.24
CA MET A 270 -3.58 5.66 -24.09
C MET A 270 -3.97 5.42 -25.54
N SER A 271 -4.69 4.32 -25.83
CA SER A 271 -5.13 4.01 -27.19
C SER A 271 -5.88 5.16 -27.87
N ALA A 272 -6.77 5.85 -27.14
CA ALA A 272 -7.53 6.99 -27.65
C ALA A 272 -6.67 8.24 -27.92
N LEU A 273 -5.58 8.43 -27.17
CA LEU A 273 -4.67 9.57 -27.31
C LEU A 273 -3.44 9.25 -28.18
N SER A 274 -3.22 7.98 -28.53
CA SER A 274 -2.32 7.52 -29.60
C SER A 274 -3.00 7.60 -30.97
N ALA A 275 -4.26 7.20 -31.04
CA ALA A 275 -5.05 7.21 -32.26
C ALA A 275 -5.56 8.62 -32.53
N ASP A 276 -4.83 9.38 -33.34
CA ASP A 276 -5.44 10.53 -33.97
C ASP A 276 -6.65 10.04 -34.79
N ALA A 277 -7.80 10.66 -34.54
CA ALA A 277 -8.98 10.53 -35.36
C ALA A 277 -8.59 10.71 -36.84
N GLN A 278 -8.82 9.68 -37.64
CA GLN A 278 -8.91 9.89 -39.09
C GLN A 278 -10.00 10.95 -39.32
N PRO A 279 -9.75 11.98 -40.14
CA PRO A 279 -10.74 13.00 -40.45
C PRO A 279 -12.03 12.42 -41.02
#